data_AF-A0A939QY81-F1
#
_entry.id   AF-A0A939QY81-F1
#
_cell.length_a   1.000
_cell.length_b   1.000
_cell.length_c   1.000
_cell.angle_alpha   90.00
_cell.angle_beta   90.00
_cell.angle_gamma   90.00
#
_symmetry.space_group_name_H-M   'P 1'
#
loop_
_entity.id
_entity.type
_entity.pdbx_description
1 polymer ?
#
loop_
_entity_poly.entity_id
_entity_poly.type
_entity_poly.pdbx_seq_one_letter_code
_entity_poly.pdbx_strand_id
1 'polypeptide(L)'
;MNKDSRKNRTVYSDGRYTLGKEDGLPYIIINGSRYRLTCHPYEPCLYITDELEVLTAVHNAFDPDSVLREFAGGRTVTSITGREYDAADFCRMVEYASGMVDIQIDYAEKVFGDRPKKKNPQPEKKKKDSFDGKECRPESGRVIENDPAYDVIARYPDSVVDYCIVQSDPGCHGRNEHWTALVWASVKLFIDVDDEVIWHYDAAKADARQISVRELFAPVSEEGMNYRKAFLRPPYPNGYTDADFDCVNAALFPNGTEGLEVFEWTTGWSEYFDEGHEWWGTLCLTVLDKTLDRIVVIMASATD
;
A
#
# COMPACT_ATOMS: atom_id res chain seq x y z
N MET A 1 -45.11 9.96 6.14
CA MET A 1 -43.66 9.78 6.33
C MET A 1 -43.45 8.60 7.27
N ASN A 2 -42.85 7.52 6.76
CA ASN A 2 -42.74 6.23 7.46
C ASN A 2 -41.55 6.28 8.43
N LYS A 3 -41.75 5.91 9.71
CA LYS A 3 -40.78 6.05 10.82
C LYS A 3 -39.70 4.94 10.89
N ASP A 4 -39.57 4.11 9.87
CA ASP A 4 -38.80 2.84 9.93
C ASP A 4 -37.38 2.92 9.30
N SER A 5 -36.88 4.11 8.92
CA SER A 5 -35.62 4.24 8.15
C SER A 5 -34.35 4.50 8.97
N ARG A 6 -34.37 4.34 10.30
CA ARG A 6 -33.19 4.55 11.18
C ARG A 6 -32.70 3.27 11.85
N LYS A 7 -32.83 2.12 11.18
CA LYS A 7 -32.22 0.89 11.71
C LYS A 7 -30.77 0.81 11.26
N ASN A 8 -29.88 0.69 12.23
CA ASN A 8 -28.49 0.31 11.98
C ASN A 8 -28.49 -1.00 11.20
N ARG A 9 -27.76 -1.03 10.08
CA ARG A 9 -27.72 -2.17 9.18
C ARG A 9 -26.29 -2.41 8.71
N THR A 10 -25.73 -3.53 9.13
CA THR A 10 -24.52 -4.09 8.51
C THR A 10 -24.90 -4.78 7.21
N VAL A 11 -24.19 -4.46 6.12
CA VAL A 11 -24.38 -5.09 4.80
C VAL A 11 -23.26 -6.08 4.48
N TYR A 12 -22.09 -5.93 5.10
CA TYR A 12 -20.96 -6.83 4.92
C TYR A 12 -20.07 -6.84 6.16
N SER A 13 -19.53 -8.01 6.50
CA SER A 13 -18.56 -8.20 7.57
C SER A 13 -17.79 -9.49 7.35
N ASP A 14 -16.46 -9.45 7.45
CA ASP A 14 -15.57 -10.62 7.27
C ASP A 14 -14.50 -10.74 8.38
N GLY A 15 -14.64 -9.97 9.46
CA GLY A 15 -13.68 -9.93 10.57
C GLY A 15 -12.60 -8.87 10.40
N ARG A 16 -12.22 -8.53 9.16
CA ARG A 16 -11.34 -7.39 8.85
C ARG A 16 -12.13 -6.11 8.61
N TYR A 17 -13.24 -6.24 7.88
CA TYR A 17 -14.11 -5.14 7.51
C TYR A 17 -15.49 -5.26 8.15
N THR A 18 -16.13 -4.13 8.40
CA THR A 18 -17.58 -4.06 8.63
C THR A 18 -18.13 -2.85 7.88
N LEU A 19 -18.98 -3.09 6.88
CA LEU A 19 -19.60 -2.05 6.07
C LEU A 19 -21.09 -1.99 6.39
N GLY A 20 -21.62 -0.79 6.60
CA GLY A 20 -23.01 -0.63 7.00
C GLY A 20 -23.51 0.81 6.99
N LYS A 21 -24.69 0.98 7.58
CA LYS A 21 -25.35 2.26 7.79
C LYS A 21 -25.74 2.39 9.26
N GLU A 22 -25.42 3.52 9.89
CA GLU A 22 -25.78 3.83 11.27
C GLU A 22 -26.36 5.24 11.33
N ASP A 23 -27.51 5.41 11.99
CA ASP A 23 -28.24 6.68 12.04
C ASP A 23 -28.49 7.35 10.68
N GLY A 24 -28.56 6.53 9.62
CA GLY A 24 -28.76 7.01 8.27
C GLY A 24 -27.48 7.45 7.55
N LEU A 25 -26.31 7.23 8.14
CA LEU A 25 -25.00 7.55 7.56
C LEU A 25 -24.22 6.27 7.21
N PRO A 26 -23.73 6.14 5.96
CA PRO A 26 -22.82 5.06 5.60
C PRO A 26 -21.52 5.09 6.39
N TYR A 27 -21.05 3.91 6.81
CA TYR A 27 -19.78 3.75 7.49
C TYR A 27 -19.07 2.48 7.05
N ILE A 28 -17.77 2.48 7.21
CA ILE A 28 -16.93 1.28 7.16
C ILE A 28 -16.04 1.23 8.41
N ILE A 29 -15.79 0.03 8.92
CA ILE A 29 -14.77 -0.24 9.92
C ILE A 29 -13.69 -1.07 9.23
N ILE A 30 -12.44 -0.64 9.33
CA ILE A 30 -11.26 -1.31 8.76
C ILE A 30 -10.28 -1.53 9.90
N ASN A 31 -9.96 -2.79 10.22
CA ASN A 31 -9.02 -3.14 11.30
C ASN A 31 -9.36 -2.46 12.65
N GLY A 32 -10.65 -2.24 12.93
CA GLY A 32 -11.13 -1.56 14.14
C GLY A 32 -11.25 -0.04 14.06
N SER A 33 -10.62 0.60 13.07
CA SER A 33 -10.77 2.04 12.82
C SER A 33 -12.04 2.32 12.04
N ARG A 34 -12.81 3.31 12.48
CA ARG A 34 -14.09 3.68 11.87
C ARG A 34 -13.94 4.85 10.92
N TYR A 35 -14.58 4.74 9.76
CA TYR A 35 -14.64 5.77 8.74
C TYR A 35 -16.08 6.04 8.33
N ARG A 36 -16.40 7.32 8.16
CA ARG A 36 -17.66 7.81 7.60
C ARG A 36 -17.51 7.89 6.09
N LEU A 37 -18.51 7.37 5.36
CA LEU A 37 -18.55 7.44 3.90
C LEU A 37 -19.63 8.44 3.48
N THR A 38 -19.25 9.42 2.68
CA THR A 38 -20.19 10.41 2.12
C THR A 38 -19.94 10.61 0.64
N CYS A 39 -20.87 11.26 -0.05
CA CYS A 39 -20.66 11.73 -1.41
C CYS A 39 -21.26 13.12 -1.55
N HIS A 40 -20.74 13.90 -2.49
CA HIS A 40 -21.38 15.16 -2.84
C HIS A 40 -22.55 14.88 -3.79
N PRO A 41 -23.70 15.56 -3.66
CA PRO A 41 -24.88 15.28 -4.50
C PRO A 41 -24.69 15.63 -5.99
N TYR A 42 -23.68 16.40 -6.34
CA TYR A 42 -23.44 16.89 -7.70
C TYR A 42 -22.14 16.39 -8.32
N GLU A 43 -21.29 15.70 -7.54
CA GLU A 43 -20.00 15.18 -8.02
C GLU A 43 -19.91 13.71 -7.66
N PRO A 44 -19.50 12.83 -8.59
CA PRO A 44 -19.36 11.40 -8.34
C PRO A 44 -18.10 11.13 -7.51
N CYS A 45 -18.00 11.68 -6.31
CA CYS A 45 -16.86 11.52 -5.41
C CYS A 45 -17.30 10.77 -4.16
N LEU A 46 -16.52 9.76 -3.77
CA LEU A 46 -16.65 9.11 -2.48
C LEU A 46 -15.68 9.79 -1.51
N TYR A 47 -16.21 10.35 -0.45
CA TYR A 47 -15.43 10.94 0.62
C TYR A 47 -15.33 9.97 1.78
N ILE A 48 -14.11 9.72 2.23
CA ILE A 48 -13.79 8.86 3.36
C ILE A 48 -13.28 9.79 4.46
N THR A 49 -13.96 9.80 5.60
CA THR A 49 -13.59 10.64 6.74
C THR A 49 -13.31 9.77 7.95
N ASP A 50 -12.13 9.91 8.55
CA ASP A 50 -11.79 9.21 9.80
C ASP A 50 -12.32 9.96 11.04
N GLU A 51 -12.00 9.46 12.24
CA GLU A 51 -12.42 10.08 13.51
C GLU A 51 -11.73 11.43 13.81
N LEU A 52 -10.63 11.73 13.12
CA LEU A 52 -9.89 12.99 13.22
C LEU A 52 -10.35 14.01 12.18
N GLU A 53 -11.41 13.69 11.42
CA GLU A 53 -11.94 14.47 10.30
C GLU A 53 -10.93 14.65 9.15
N VAL A 54 -9.96 13.75 9.01
CA VAL A 54 -9.10 13.66 7.83
C VAL A 54 -9.94 13.13 6.67
N LEU A 55 -9.89 13.86 5.55
CA LEU A 55 -10.74 13.63 4.39
C LEU A 55 -9.91 13.09 3.22
N THR A 56 -10.25 11.89 2.75
CA THR A 56 -9.86 11.40 1.43
C THR A 56 -11.00 11.67 0.45
N ALA A 57 -10.68 12.21 -0.72
CA ALA A 57 -11.58 12.19 -1.87
C ALA A 57 -11.20 11.06 -2.85
N VAL A 58 -12.16 10.23 -3.22
CA VAL A 58 -12.04 9.29 -4.34
C VAL A 58 -12.91 9.81 -5.48
N HIS A 59 -12.29 10.35 -6.51
CA HIS A 59 -12.98 10.91 -7.66
C HIS A 59 -13.52 9.84 -8.60
N ASN A 60 -14.62 10.18 -9.28
CA ASN A 60 -15.34 9.32 -10.22
C ASN A 60 -15.78 7.97 -9.61
N ALA A 61 -15.99 7.96 -8.30
CA ALA A 61 -16.30 6.80 -7.50
C ALA A 61 -17.81 6.67 -7.25
N PHE A 62 -18.14 6.07 -6.11
CA PHE A 62 -19.48 5.61 -5.81
C PHE A 62 -20.25 6.54 -4.87
N ASP A 63 -21.57 6.62 -5.07
CA ASP A 63 -22.49 7.03 -4.00
C ASP A 63 -22.58 5.88 -2.96
N PRO A 64 -22.12 6.09 -1.70
CA PRO A 64 -22.11 5.03 -0.71
C PRO A 64 -23.51 4.50 -0.39
N ASP A 65 -24.56 5.31 -0.51
CA ASP A 65 -25.93 4.84 -0.27
C ASP A 65 -26.43 3.88 -1.34
N SER A 66 -26.07 4.13 -2.60
CA SER A 66 -26.33 3.20 -3.70
C SER A 66 -25.53 1.92 -3.52
N VAL A 67 -24.25 2.00 -3.15
CA VAL A 67 -23.39 0.84 -2.88
C VAL A 67 -23.98 -0.07 -1.79
N LEU A 68 -24.32 0.51 -0.64
CA LEU A 68 -24.91 -0.24 0.47
C LEU A 68 -26.21 -0.93 0.07
N ARG A 69 -27.03 -0.31 -0.78
CA ARG A 69 -28.30 -0.87 -1.27
C ARG A 69 -28.07 -2.08 -2.18
N GLU A 70 -27.09 -2.01 -3.07
CA GLU A 70 -26.75 -3.12 -3.97
C GLU A 70 -26.18 -4.30 -3.19
N PHE A 71 -25.23 -4.06 -2.27
CA PHE A 71 -24.65 -5.10 -1.43
C PHE A 71 -25.64 -5.73 -0.47
N ALA A 72 -26.54 -4.92 0.10
CA ALA A 72 -27.69 -5.39 0.89
C ALA A 72 -28.60 -6.38 0.12
N GLY A 73 -28.62 -6.29 -1.21
CA GLY A 73 -29.35 -7.19 -2.11
C GLY A 73 -28.51 -8.32 -2.68
N GLY A 74 -27.25 -8.47 -2.24
CA GLY A 74 -26.32 -9.47 -2.77
C GLY A 74 -25.84 -9.21 -4.20
N ARG A 75 -25.93 -7.96 -4.68
CA ARG A 75 -25.51 -7.55 -6.03
C ARG A 75 -24.13 -6.90 -5.99
N THR A 76 -23.51 -6.77 -7.16
CA THR A 76 -22.27 -6.01 -7.37
C THR A 76 -22.58 -4.56 -7.74
N VAL A 77 -21.57 -3.69 -7.67
CA VAL A 77 -21.60 -2.36 -8.27
C VAL A 77 -20.52 -2.26 -9.34
N THR A 78 -20.74 -1.43 -10.36
CA THR A 78 -19.76 -1.23 -11.44
C THR A 78 -19.24 0.20 -11.36
N SER A 79 -17.92 0.37 -11.34
CA SER A 79 -17.28 1.68 -11.40
C SER A 79 -17.39 2.28 -12.81
N ILE A 80 -16.98 3.54 -12.94
CA ILE A 80 -16.96 4.25 -14.23
C ILE A 80 -16.04 3.61 -15.27
N THR A 81 -15.01 2.88 -14.82
CA THR A 81 -14.05 2.17 -15.69
C THR A 81 -14.62 0.83 -16.20
N GLY A 82 -15.77 0.40 -15.66
CA GLY A 82 -16.39 -0.88 -15.96
C GLY A 82 -15.98 -2.01 -15.02
N ARG A 83 -15.19 -1.76 -13.97
CA ARG A 83 -14.83 -2.80 -12.99
C ARG A 83 -16.02 -3.12 -12.09
N GLU A 84 -16.32 -4.40 -11.94
CA GLU A 84 -17.31 -4.87 -10.96
C GLU A 84 -16.69 -5.06 -9.57
N TYR A 85 -17.41 -4.59 -8.55
CA TYR A 85 -17.08 -4.70 -7.15
C TYR A 85 -18.16 -5.49 -6.43
N ASP A 86 -17.76 -6.51 -5.69
CA ASP A 86 -18.56 -6.97 -4.55
C ASP A 86 -18.18 -6.20 -3.27
N ALA A 87 -18.86 -6.50 -2.16
CA ALA A 87 -18.67 -5.79 -0.91
C ALA A 87 -17.22 -5.91 -0.37
N ALA A 88 -16.56 -7.04 -0.59
CA ALA A 88 -15.18 -7.24 -0.16
C ALA A 88 -14.21 -6.39 -0.98
N ASP A 89 -14.38 -6.36 -2.31
CA ASP A 89 -13.58 -5.52 -3.20
C ASP A 89 -13.75 -4.03 -2.87
N PHE A 90 -14.98 -3.59 -2.61
CA PHE A 90 -15.25 -2.20 -2.25
C PHE A 90 -14.57 -1.84 -0.93
N CYS A 91 -14.64 -2.70 0.09
CA CYS A 91 -13.98 -2.44 1.37
C CYS A 91 -12.46 -2.32 1.21
N ARG A 92 -11.85 -3.18 0.40
CA ARG A 92 -10.42 -3.09 0.06
C ARG A 92 -10.10 -1.76 -0.64
N MET A 93 -10.90 -1.36 -1.63
CA MET A 93 -10.75 -0.08 -2.32
C MET A 93 -10.79 1.11 -1.38
N VAL A 94 -11.75 1.11 -0.46
CA VAL A 94 -11.88 2.17 0.55
C VAL A 94 -10.70 2.17 1.52
N GLU A 95 -10.20 1.00 1.95
CA GLU A 95 -8.99 0.92 2.78
C GLU A 95 -7.78 1.54 2.06
N TYR A 96 -7.56 1.19 0.79
CA TYR A 96 -6.45 1.77 0.02
C TYR A 96 -6.59 3.28 -0.13
N ALA A 97 -7.78 3.73 -0.52
CA ALA A 97 -8.04 5.14 -0.69
C ALA A 97 -7.87 5.91 0.62
N SER A 98 -8.26 5.34 1.78
CA SER A 98 -8.20 6.02 3.08
C SER A 98 -6.78 6.41 3.52
N GLY A 99 -5.73 5.85 2.90
CA GLY A 99 -4.34 6.27 3.10
C GLY A 99 -3.90 7.46 2.24
N MET A 100 -4.79 8.00 1.40
CA MET A 100 -4.51 9.06 0.43
C MET A 100 -5.30 10.33 0.78
N VAL A 101 -4.80 11.50 0.37
CA VAL A 101 -5.57 12.76 0.46
C VAL A 101 -6.57 12.85 -0.68
N ASP A 102 -6.13 12.47 -1.88
CA ASP A 102 -6.93 12.53 -3.09
C ASP A 102 -6.52 11.42 -4.08
N ILE A 103 -7.48 10.78 -4.72
CA ILE A 103 -7.24 9.67 -5.65
C ILE A 103 -8.35 9.53 -6.70
N GLN A 104 -8.00 9.15 -7.93
CA GLN A 104 -8.96 8.73 -8.95
C GLN A 104 -9.27 7.24 -8.83
N ILE A 105 -10.53 6.83 -9.05
CA ILE A 105 -10.92 5.42 -8.94
C ILE A 105 -10.15 4.50 -9.89
N ASP A 106 -9.83 4.96 -11.10
CA ASP A 106 -9.08 4.18 -12.10
C ASP A 106 -7.65 3.88 -11.63
N TYR A 107 -7.02 4.82 -10.93
CA TYR A 107 -5.73 4.62 -10.30
C TYR A 107 -5.80 3.61 -9.17
N ALA A 108 -6.79 3.75 -8.27
CA ALA A 108 -7.02 2.77 -7.21
C ALA A 108 -7.16 1.37 -7.83
N GLU A 109 -7.95 1.23 -8.88
CA GLU A 109 -8.16 -0.03 -9.59
C GLU A 109 -6.92 -0.64 -10.23
N LYS A 110 -6.05 0.18 -10.83
CA LYS A 110 -4.76 -0.30 -11.38
C LYS A 110 -3.93 -0.97 -10.28
N VAL A 111 -3.90 -0.40 -9.09
CA VAL A 111 -3.10 -0.91 -7.96
C VAL A 111 -3.70 -2.17 -7.32
N PHE A 112 -5.04 -2.35 -7.38
CA PHE A 112 -5.68 -3.59 -6.93
C PHE A 112 -5.50 -4.79 -7.86
N GLY A 113 -4.96 -4.58 -9.06
CA GLY A 113 -4.88 -5.60 -10.10
C GLY A 113 -6.25 -6.14 -10.54
N ASP A 114 -6.25 -6.91 -11.62
CA ASP A 114 -7.42 -7.69 -12.04
C ASP A 114 -7.64 -8.88 -11.07
N ARG A 115 -8.91 -9.21 -10.75
CA ARG A 115 -9.20 -10.54 -10.20
C ARG A 115 -8.66 -11.58 -11.19
N PRO A 116 -8.06 -12.70 -10.74
CA PRO A 116 -7.93 -13.86 -11.60
C PRO A 116 -9.34 -14.24 -12.06
N LYS A 117 -9.62 -14.01 -13.35
CA LYS A 117 -10.93 -14.28 -13.95
C LYS A 117 -11.30 -15.72 -13.58
N LYS A 118 -12.44 -15.92 -12.90
CA LYS A 118 -13.04 -17.26 -12.83
C LYS A 118 -13.21 -17.72 -14.27
N LYS A 119 -12.39 -18.70 -14.69
CA LYS A 119 -12.39 -19.23 -16.06
C LYS A 119 -13.80 -19.75 -16.37
N ASN A 120 -14.58 -18.97 -17.09
CA ASN A 120 -15.63 -19.46 -17.96
C ASN A 120 -15.25 -19.10 -19.40
N PRO A 121 -15.54 -19.96 -20.39
CA PRO A 121 -14.93 -19.88 -21.71
C PRO A 121 -15.41 -18.64 -22.46
N GLN A 122 -14.44 -17.90 -23.04
CA GLN A 122 -14.69 -16.84 -24.01
C GLN A 122 -15.40 -17.36 -25.26
N PRO A 123 -16.13 -16.49 -25.98
CA PRO A 123 -15.53 -15.76 -27.11
C PRO A 123 -15.98 -14.27 -27.12
N GLU A 124 -15.42 -13.27 -27.80
CA GLU A 124 -14.26 -13.03 -28.67
C GLU A 124 -14.03 -11.49 -28.72
N LYS A 125 -12.97 -11.03 -29.40
CA LYS A 125 -12.42 -9.66 -29.45
C LYS A 125 -13.31 -8.54 -30.07
N LYS A 126 -13.20 -7.31 -29.53
CA LYS A 126 -12.66 -6.05 -30.15
C LYS A 126 -13.37 -4.77 -29.66
N LYS A 127 -12.61 -3.80 -29.14
CA LYS A 127 -12.24 -2.54 -29.81
C LYS A 127 -11.25 -1.73 -28.95
N LYS A 128 -10.27 -1.12 -29.62
CA LYS A 128 -9.37 -0.09 -29.07
C LYS A 128 -10.18 1.20 -29.03
N ASP A 129 -10.44 1.70 -27.83
CA ASP A 129 -10.75 3.12 -27.64
C ASP A 129 -9.49 3.77 -27.08
N SER A 130 -8.92 4.69 -27.86
CA SER A 130 -7.81 5.55 -27.46
C SER A 130 -8.37 6.63 -26.55
N PHE A 131 -8.12 6.49 -25.25
CA PHE A 131 -8.44 7.51 -24.26
C PHE A 131 -7.28 8.50 -24.18
N ASP A 132 -7.56 9.76 -24.53
CA ASP A 132 -6.66 10.90 -24.34
C ASP A 132 -6.77 11.36 -22.88
N GLY A 133 -6.15 10.57 -21.99
CA GLY A 133 -6.08 10.85 -20.57
C GLY A 133 -4.89 11.76 -20.30
N LYS A 134 -5.14 13.05 -20.06
CA LYS A 134 -4.27 13.79 -19.14
C LYS A 134 -4.47 13.18 -17.76
N GLU A 135 -3.61 12.20 -17.44
CA GLU A 135 -3.58 11.50 -16.16
C GLU A 135 -3.34 12.50 -15.02
N CYS A 136 -4.29 12.53 -14.06
CA CYS A 136 -4.05 13.12 -12.75
C CYS A 136 -3.14 12.16 -11.98
N ARG A 137 -1.86 12.51 -11.93
CA ARG A 137 -0.85 11.88 -11.08
C ARG A 137 -1.25 12.08 -9.61
N PRO A 138 -1.21 11.06 -8.75
CA PRO A 138 -0.77 11.30 -7.39
C PRO A 138 0.65 11.85 -7.54
N GLU A 139 0.88 13.11 -7.21
CA GLU A 139 2.26 13.60 -7.20
C GLU A 139 3.08 12.63 -6.34
N SER A 140 4.21 12.16 -6.85
CA SER A 140 5.22 11.42 -6.08
C SER A 140 5.79 12.24 -4.91
N GLY A 141 5.10 13.30 -4.48
CA GLY A 141 5.57 14.34 -3.57
C GLY A 141 5.85 13.84 -2.16
N ARG A 142 5.46 12.61 -1.80
CA ARG A 142 5.92 11.99 -0.56
C ARG A 142 7.24 11.25 -0.72
N VAL A 143 7.61 10.77 -1.90
CA VAL A 143 8.94 10.15 -2.08
C VAL A 143 10.01 11.24 -2.00
N ILE A 144 10.93 11.08 -1.06
CA ILE A 144 12.06 11.98 -0.88
C ILE A 144 13.16 11.53 -1.83
N GLU A 145 13.43 12.30 -2.89
CA GLU A 145 14.42 11.93 -3.92
C GLU A 145 15.83 12.46 -3.63
N ASN A 146 15.95 13.54 -2.86
CA ASN A 146 17.22 14.24 -2.61
C ASN A 146 17.70 14.06 -1.16
N ASP A 147 17.47 12.88 -0.58
CA ASP A 147 17.93 12.56 0.76
C ASP A 147 19.44 12.31 0.80
N PRO A 148 20.21 12.91 1.73
CA PRO A 148 21.65 12.66 1.85
C PRO A 148 22.02 11.18 2.09
N ALA A 149 21.08 10.37 2.58
CA ALA A 149 21.31 8.94 2.72
C ALA A 149 21.60 8.24 1.38
N TYR A 150 21.03 8.71 0.26
CA TYR A 150 21.28 8.10 -1.05
C TYR A 150 22.73 8.25 -1.50
N ASP A 151 23.43 9.34 -1.12
CA ASP A 151 24.86 9.49 -1.42
C ASP A 151 25.74 8.46 -0.70
N VAL A 152 25.26 7.93 0.43
CA VAL A 152 25.92 6.85 1.17
C VAL A 152 25.56 5.50 0.56
N ILE A 153 24.28 5.28 0.26
CA ILE A 153 23.80 4.04 -0.37
C ILE A 153 24.46 3.82 -1.73
N ALA A 154 24.64 4.87 -2.54
CA ALA A 154 25.26 4.79 -3.86
C ALA A 154 26.73 4.32 -3.85
N ARG A 155 27.37 4.25 -2.68
CA ARG A 155 28.73 3.68 -2.51
C ARG A 155 28.73 2.16 -2.52
N TYR A 156 27.56 1.53 -2.48
CA TYR A 156 27.35 0.08 -2.40
C TYR A 156 26.55 -0.43 -3.62
N PRO A 157 27.11 -0.34 -4.84
CA PRO A 157 26.40 -0.65 -6.08
C PRO A 157 26.04 -2.12 -6.26
N ASP A 158 26.67 -3.03 -5.50
CA ASP A 158 26.41 -4.47 -5.49
C ASP A 158 25.47 -4.86 -4.32
N SER A 159 24.79 -3.88 -3.71
CA SER A 159 23.76 -4.16 -2.73
C SER A 159 22.50 -4.66 -3.44
N VAL A 160 21.98 -5.80 -3.01
CA VAL A 160 20.64 -6.31 -3.41
C VAL A 160 19.50 -5.68 -2.60
N VAL A 161 19.82 -4.74 -1.72
CA VAL A 161 18.82 -4.04 -0.90
C VAL A 161 18.45 -2.73 -1.57
N ASP A 162 17.18 -2.63 -1.95
CA ASP A 162 16.55 -1.41 -2.44
C ASP A 162 16.01 -0.58 -1.29
N TYR A 163 16.21 0.72 -1.40
CA TYR A 163 15.75 1.70 -0.42
C TYR A 163 14.86 2.74 -1.09
N CYS A 164 13.74 3.06 -0.43
CA CYS A 164 12.92 4.21 -0.80
C CYS A 164 12.52 4.96 0.46
N ILE A 165 12.78 6.27 0.48
CA ILE A 165 12.46 7.14 1.62
C ILE A 165 11.18 7.90 1.28
N VAL A 166 10.18 7.80 2.16
CA VAL A 166 8.86 8.41 1.99
C VAL A 166 8.59 9.35 3.17
N GLN A 167 8.20 10.57 2.90
CA GLN A 167 7.72 11.54 3.87
C GLN A 167 6.46 11.00 4.56
N SER A 168 6.49 11.00 5.89
CA SER A 168 5.35 10.69 6.74
C SER A 168 4.74 11.98 7.26
N ASP A 169 3.44 11.96 7.57
CA ASP A 169 2.78 13.09 8.21
C ASP A 169 3.10 13.10 9.71
N PRO A 170 3.44 14.26 10.32
CA PRO A 170 3.75 14.31 11.73
C PRO A 170 2.61 13.77 12.60
N GLY A 171 2.94 12.80 13.46
CA GLY A 171 1.97 12.15 14.35
C GLY A 171 1.19 10.99 13.73
N CYS A 172 1.33 10.73 12.42
CA CYS A 172 0.85 9.49 11.82
C CYS A 172 1.80 8.34 12.16
N HIS A 173 1.25 7.21 12.59
CA HIS A 173 2.04 6.06 13.02
C HIS A 173 1.23 4.76 12.91
N GLY A 174 1.92 3.63 13.05
CA GLY A 174 1.30 2.31 12.99
C GLY A 174 1.11 1.78 11.56
N ARG A 175 0.51 0.59 11.48
CA ARG A 175 0.46 -0.23 10.27
C ARG A 175 -0.02 0.49 9.01
N ASN A 176 -1.03 1.36 9.12
CA ASN A 176 -1.62 2.03 7.96
C ASN A 176 -0.63 3.03 7.33
N GLU A 177 0.08 3.81 8.14
CA GLU A 177 1.07 4.77 7.65
C GLU A 177 2.24 4.03 6.97
N HIS A 178 2.69 2.94 7.56
CA HIS A 178 3.69 2.05 6.96
C HIS A 178 3.21 1.42 5.65
N TRP A 179 1.95 1.01 5.57
CA TRP A 179 1.36 0.45 4.37
C TRP A 179 1.28 1.50 3.25
N THR A 180 0.86 2.72 3.57
CA THR A 180 0.85 3.85 2.63
C THR A 180 2.26 4.10 2.08
N ALA A 181 3.28 4.13 2.94
CA ALA A 181 4.67 4.27 2.51
C ALA A 181 5.12 3.12 1.61
N LEU A 182 4.72 1.87 1.91
CA LEU A 182 4.99 0.71 1.05
C LEU A 182 4.40 0.91 -0.35
N VAL A 183 3.15 1.35 -0.45
CA VAL A 183 2.49 1.63 -1.74
C VAL A 183 3.25 2.70 -2.52
N TRP A 184 3.62 3.82 -1.89
CA TRP A 184 4.40 4.87 -2.55
C TRP A 184 5.77 4.39 -3.02
N ALA A 185 6.45 3.58 -2.20
CA ALA A 185 7.71 2.98 -2.58
C ALA A 185 7.56 2.01 -3.75
N SER A 186 6.51 1.19 -3.79
CA SER A 186 6.22 0.29 -4.92
C SER A 186 5.98 1.08 -6.20
N VAL A 187 5.23 2.18 -6.16
CA VAL A 187 5.04 3.06 -7.33
C VAL A 187 6.39 3.59 -7.81
N LYS A 188 7.29 3.98 -6.91
CA LYS A 188 8.62 4.49 -7.27
C LYS A 188 9.57 3.43 -7.82
N LEU A 189 9.55 2.23 -7.24
CA LEU A 189 10.54 1.19 -7.52
C LEU A 189 10.10 0.24 -8.64
N PHE A 190 8.79 0.09 -8.86
CA PHE A 190 8.25 -0.89 -9.80
C PHE A 190 7.72 -0.27 -11.09
N ILE A 191 7.83 1.04 -11.24
CA ILE A 191 7.43 1.76 -12.47
C ILE A 191 8.66 2.53 -12.96
N ASP A 192 8.98 2.37 -14.24
CA ASP A 192 10.13 3.04 -14.85
C ASP A 192 9.82 4.50 -15.28
N VAL A 193 10.78 5.14 -15.96
CA VAL A 193 10.66 6.52 -16.42
C VAL A 193 9.65 6.72 -17.56
N ASP A 194 9.26 5.65 -18.24
CA ASP A 194 8.30 5.64 -19.34
C ASP A 194 6.91 5.15 -18.88
N ASP A 195 6.69 5.10 -17.56
CA ASP A 195 5.47 4.59 -16.91
C ASP A 195 5.19 3.10 -17.21
N GLU A 196 6.20 2.33 -17.62
CA GLU A 196 6.09 0.88 -17.77
C GLU A 196 6.24 0.19 -16.41
N VAL A 197 5.28 -0.70 -16.11
CA VAL A 197 5.32 -1.52 -14.90
C VAL A 197 6.41 -2.58 -15.07
N ILE A 198 7.50 -2.42 -14.33
CA ILE A 198 8.63 -3.37 -14.27
C ILE A 198 8.22 -4.62 -13.50
N TRP A 199 7.45 -4.45 -12.42
CA TRP A 199 7.01 -5.54 -11.55
C TRP A 199 5.52 -5.41 -11.25
N HIS A 200 4.73 -6.45 -11.52
CA HIS A 200 3.33 -6.45 -11.07
C HIS A 200 3.25 -6.61 -9.54
N TYR A 201 2.26 -5.94 -8.94
CA TYR A 201 2.03 -5.98 -7.49
C TYR A 201 0.56 -5.78 -7.12
N ASP A 202 0.16 -6.30 -5.96
CA ASP A 202 -1.15 -6.13 -5.32
C ASP A 202 -0.94 -5.85 -3.84
N ALA A 203 -0.65 -4.60 -3.49
CA ALA A 203 -0.31 -4.19 -2.14
C ALA A 203 -1.42 -4.49 -1.10
N ALA A 204 -2.66 -4.73 -1.53
CA ALA A 204 -3.75 -5.13 -0.65
C ALA A 204 -3.59 -6.56 -0.09
N LYS A 205 -2.77 -7.39 -0.74
CA LYS A 205 -2.35 -8.71 -0.24
C LYS A 205 -1.15 -8.65 0.70
N ALA A 206 -0.48 -7.51 0.79
CA ALA A 206 0.58 -7.33 1.78
C ALA A 206 -0.02 -7.38 3.18
N ASP A 207 0.54 -8.23 4.02
CA ASP A 207 0.21 -8.26 5.44
C ASP A 207 1.46 -8.02 6.26
N ALA A 208 1.28 -7.52 7.48
CA ALA A 208 2.38 -6.99 8.27
C ALA A 208 2.39 -7.54 9.69
N ARG A 209 3.59 -7.81 10.19
CA ARG A 209 3.83 -7.96 11.63
C ARG A 209 4.73 -6.81 12.11
N GLN A 210 4.39 -6.25 13.25
CA GLN A 210 5.28 -5.31 13.93
C GLN A 210 6.47 -6.08 14.50
N ILE A 211 7.68 -5.55 14.30
CA ILE A 211 8.91 -6.14 14.85
C ILE A 211 9.66 -5.11 15.71
N SER A 212 10.56 -5.59 16.56
CA SER A 212 11.35 -4.69 17.40
C SER A 212 12.52 -4.08 16.64
N VAL A 213 12.97 -2.90 17.05
CA VAL A 213 14.20 -2.28 16.51
C VAL A 213 15.43 -3.17 16.74
N ARG A 214 15.43 -3.96 17.83
CA ARG A 214 16.47 -4.97 18.08
C ARG A 214 16.46 -6.10 17.03
N GLU A 215 15.28 -6.48 16.54
CA GLU A 215 15.12 -7.50 15.49
C GLU A 215 15.56 -6.96 14.13
N LEU A 216 15.21 -5.70 13.82
CA LEU A 216 15.68 -5.00 12.62
C LEU A 216 17.22 -5.00 12.51
N PHE A 217 17.91 -4.70 13.61
CA PHE A 217 19.38 -4.63 13.68
C PHE A 217 20.04 -5.89 14.25
N ALA A 218 19.34 -7.02 14.23
CA ALA A 218 19.92 -8.28 14.69
C ALA A 218 21.18 -8.66 13.88
N PRO A 219 22.12 -9.43 14.47
CA PRO A 219 23.19 -10.07 13.72
C PRO A 219 22.67 -10.88 12.54
N VAL A 220 23.53 -11.21 11.59
CA VAL A 220 23.18 -12.07 10.44
C VAL A 220 22.48 -13.33 10.95
N SER A 221 21.26 -13.57 10.45
CA SER A 221 20.50 -14.75 10.86
C SER A 221 21.12 -16.02 10.28
N GLU A 222 21.22 -17.05 11.11
CA GLU A 222 21.53 -18.42 10.65
C GLU A 222 20.30 -19.08 10.02
N GLU A 223 19.10 -18.64 10.41
CA GLU A 223 17.81 -19.16 9.94
C GLU A 223 17.07 -18.10 9.13
N GLY A 224 16.77 -18.39 7.86
CA GLY A 224 16.00 -17.49 7.00
C GLY A 224 16.73 -16.20 6.59
N MET A 225 15.95 -15.20 6.19
CA MET A 225 16.43 -13.89 5.72
C MET A 225 16.20 -12.83 6.80
N ASN A 226 17.19 -11.96 7.03
CA ASN A 226 17.02 -10.75 7.82
C ASN A 226 17.80 -9.60 7.18
N TYR A 227 17.56 -8.36 7.62
CA TYR A 227 18.12 -7.18 6.99
C TYR A 227 19.66 -7.18 6.88
N ARG A 228 20.35 -7.52 7.97
CA ARG A 228 21.82 -7.59 7.96
C ARG A 228 22.35 -8.69 7.03
N LYS A 229 21.67 -9.85 6.94
CA LYS A 229 22.01 -10.90 5.95
C LYS A 229 21.78 -10.41 4.53
N ALA A 230 20.67 -9.71 4.28
CA ALA A 230 20.34 -9.22 2.96
C ALA A 230 21.44 -8.30 2.40
N PHE A 231 21.99 -7.44 3.25
CA PHE A 231 23.06 -6.53 2.87
C PHE A 231 24.45 -7.20 2.78
N LEU A 232 24.80 -8.06 3.75
CA LEU A 232 26.17 -8.60 3.87
C LEU A 232 26.40 -9.92 3.12
N ARG A 233 25.34 -10.65 2.79
CA ARG A 233 25.45 -11.99 2.20
C ARG A 233 24.48 -12.18 1.03
N PRO A 234 24.54 -11.33 -0.02
CA PRO A 234 23.82 -11.58 -1.27
C PRO A 234 24.27 -12.90 -1.92
N PRO A 235 23.50 -13.42 -2.89
CA PRO A 235 23.83 -14.68 -3.56
C PRO A 235 25.17 -14.62 -4.32
N TYR A 236 25.58 -13.43 -4.76
CA TYR A 236 26.88 -13.17 -5.34
C TYR A 236 27.87 -12.56 -4.32
N PRO A 237 29.19 -12.80 -4.46
CA PRO A 237 30.17 -12.23 -3.54
C PRO A 237 30.15 -10.70 -3.56
N ASN A 238 30.04 -10.08 -2.39
CA ASN A 238 30.34 -8.66 -2.18
C ASN A 238 31.47 -8.50 -1.15
N GLY A 239 32.09 -7.32 -1.13
CA GLY A 239 33.16 -6.99 -0.18
C GLY A 239 32.66 -6.31 1.10
N TYR A 240 31.36 -6.36 1.39
CA TYR A 240 30.73 -5.50 2.38
C TYR A 240 30.90 -6.06 3.79
N THR A 241 31.03 -5.15 4.75
CA THR A 241 31.33 -5.47 6.14
C THR A 241 30.26 -4.94 7.09
N ASP A 242 30.26 -5.38 8.35
CA ASP A 242 29.38 -4.82 9.36
C ASP A 242 29.53 -3.29 9.50
N ALA A 243 30.74 -2.75 9.28
CA ALA A 243 30.98 -1.31 9.30
C ALA A 243 30.27 -0.58 8.14
N ASP A 244 30.13 -1.23 6.99
CA ASP A 244 29.39 -0.70 5.85
C ASP A 244 27.89 -0.70 6.13
N PHE A 245 27.38 -1.79 6.70
CA PHE A 245 26.00 -1.88 7.14
C PHE A 245 25.69 -0.79 8.18
N ASP A 246 26.57 -0.60 9.16
CA ASP A 246 26.41 0.44 10.19
C ASP A 246 26.51 1.85 9.57
N CYS A 247 27.35 2.05 8.54
CA CYS A 247 27.48 3.32 7.81
C CYS A 247 26.18 3.69 7.07
N VAL A 248 25.58 2.75 6.33
CA VAL A 248 24.29 2.95 5.64
C VAL A 248 23.19 3.27 6.65
N ASN A 249 23.13 2.54 7.76
CA ASN A 249 22.10 2.74 8.77
C ASN A 249 22.27 4.03 9.58
N ALA A 250 23.50 4.49 9.81
CA ALA A 250 23.73 5.82 10.38
C ALA A 250 23.29 6.95 9.44
N ALA A 251 23.33 6.73 8.12
CA ALA A 251 22.81 7.69 7.14
C ALA A 251 21.27 7.68 7.06
N LEU A 252 20.67 6.48 7.12
CA LEU A 252 19.22 6.30 7.13
C LEU A 252 18.57 6.76 8.44
N PHE A 253 19.25 6.62 9.58
CA PHE A 253 18.73 6.95 10.91
C PHE A 253 19.75 7.80 11.70
N PRO A 254 20.00 9.06 11.29
CA PRO A 254 21.05 9.89 11.87
C PRO A 254 20.80 10.26 13.34
N ASN A 255 19.55 10.19 13.80
CA ASN A 255 19.18 10.42 15.19
C ASN A 255 19.22 9.14 16.04
N GLY A 256 19.73 8.04 15.47
CA GLY A 256 19.85 6.74 16.13
C GLY A 256 18.56 5.93 16.06
N THR A 257 18.40 5.00 17.01
CA THR A 257 17.31 4.01 17.00
C THR A 257 16.12 4.38 17.89
N GLU A 258 16.23 5.48 18.62
CA GLU A 258 15.14 5.99 19.46
C GLU A 258 14.02 6.56 18.58
N GLY A 259 12.77 6.15 18.84
CA GLY A 259 11.62 6.61 18.06
C GLY A 259 11.37 5.85 16.77
N LEU A 260 12.15 4.80 16.47
CA LEU A 260 11.88 3.94 15.32
C LEU A 260 10.70 3.00 15.58
N GLU A 261 9.82 2.88 14.59
CA GLU A 261 8.75 1.88 14.52
C GLU A 261 8.96 1.04 13.27
N VAL A 262 8.79 -0.29 13.38
CA VAL A 262 9.17 -1.22 12.31
C VAL A 262 8.07 -2.22 12.03
N PHE A 263 7.73 -2.37 10.75
CA PHE A 263 6.88 -3.44 10.25
C PHE A 263 7.61 -4.27 9.22
N GLU A 264 7.49 -5.59 9.36
CA GLU A 264 7.86 -6.56 8.34
C GLU A 264 6.62 -7.00 7.58
N TRP A 265 6.74 -7.00 6.25
CA TRP A 265 5.67 -7.34 5.34
C TRP A 265 5.88 -8.73 4.74
N THR A 266 4.78 -9.44 4.50
CA THR A 266 4.78 -10.58 3.59
C THR A 266 5.29 -10.15 2.22
N THR A 267 5.78 -11.07 1.40
CA THR A 267 6.41 -10.75 0.10
C THR A 267 5.71 -11.45 -1.07
N GLY A 268 4.62 -12.18 -0.84
CA GLY A 268 3.85 -12.86 -1.89
C GLY A 268 2.88 -11.96 -2.68
N TRP A 269 3.04 -10.64 -2.56
CA TRP A 269 2.14 -9.65 -3.17
C TRP A 269 2.74 -8.95 -4.39
N SER A 270 4.01 -9.19 -4.74
CA SER A 270 4.66 -8.60 -5.91
C SER A 270 5.65 -9.58 -6.57
N GLU A 271 5.70 -9.52 -7.90
CA GLU A 271 6.64 -10.29 -8.73
C GLU A 271 8.11 -9.91 -8.47
N TYR A 272 8.36 -8.72 -7.91
CA TYR A 272 9.71 -8.31 -7.47
C TYR A 272 10.36 -9.36 -6.55
N PHE A 273 9.55 -10.06 -5.73
CA PHE A 273 10.03 -11.03 -4.76
C PHE A 273 10.16 -12.46 -5.29
N ASP A 274 9.70 -12.74 -6.52
CA ASP A 274 9.60 -14.11 -7.04
C ASP A 274 10.97 -14.79 -7.10
N GLU A 275 11.99 -14.09 -7.62
CA GLU A 275 13.36 -14.61 -7.68
C GLU A 275 13.93 -14.91 -6.27
N GLY A 276 13.78 -13.96 -5.33
CA GLY A 276 14.23 -14.18 -3.96
C GLY A 276 13.55 -15.38 -3.29
N HIS A 277 12.26 -15.62 -3.54
CA HIS A 277 11.54 -16.76 -2.97
C HIS A 277 12.07 -18.10 -3.47
N GLU A 278 12.57 -18.16 -4.70
CA GLU A 278 13.12 -19.39 -5.30
C GLU A 278 14.55 -19.67 -4.84
N TRP A 279 15.39 -18.64 -4.66
CA TRP A 279 16.84 -18.83 -4.60
C TRP A 279 17.50 -18.50 -3.26
N TRP A 280 17.23 -17.31 -2.70
CA TRP A 280 18.08 -16.73 -1.65
C TRP A 280 17.31 -16.33 -0.39
N GLY A 281 16.07 -15.90 -0.56
CA GLY A 281 15.21 -15.31 0.45
C GLY A 281 14.71 -13.93 0.03
N THR A 282 13.68 -13.46 0.71
CA THR A 282 13.06 -12.15 0.46
C THR A 282 12.96 -11.37 1.77
N LEU A 283 12.95 -10.05 1.65
CA LEU A 283 12.77 -9.14 2.77
C LEU A 283 11.95 -7.94 2.32
N CYS A 284 10.95 -7.56 3.12
CA CYS A 284 10.23 -6.30 2.94
C CYS A 284 9.97 -5.68 4.30
N LEU A 285 10.57 -4.52 4.55
CA LEU A 285 10.47 -3.80 5.81
C LEU A 285 10.08 -2.36 5.55
N THR A 286 9.44 -1.76 6.53
CA THR A 286 9.18 -0.32 6.59
C THR A 286 9.57 0.17 7.98
N VAL A 287 10.36 1.24 8.04
CA VAL A 287 10.90 1.80 9.28
C VAL A 287 10.50 3.27 9.37
N LEU A 288 9.56 3.60 10.25
CA LEU A 288 9.19 4.98 10.55
C LEU A 288 10.21 5.56 11.54
N ASP A 289 10.85 6.65 11.14
CA ASP A 289 11.64 7.52 12.00
C ASP A 289 10.79 8.71 12.44
N LYS A 290 10.27 8.65 13.67
CA LYS A 290 9.41 9.69 14.28
C LYS A 290 10.16 10.99 14.56
N THR A 291 11.49 10.98 14.50
CA THR A 291 12.30 12.19 14.74
C THR A 291 12.49 13.01 13.46
N LEU A 292 12.31 12.37 12.32
CA LEU A 292 12.44 12.97 10.98
C LEU A 292 11.13 12.96 10.19
N ASP A 293 10.05 12.44 10.78
CA ASP A 293 8.74 12.24 10.15
C ASP A 293 8.86 11.58 8.78
N ARG A 294 9.67 10.51 8.66
CA ARG A 294 9.87 9.80 7.39
C ARG A 294 9.90 8.29 7.59
N ILE A 295 9.50 7.55 6.57
CA ILE A 295 9.55 6.09 6.51
C ILE A 295 10.62 5.67 5.50
N VAL A 296 11.51 4.79 5.94
CA VAL A 296 12.42 4.06 5.05
C VAL A 296 11.78 2.72 4.70
N VAL A 297 11.48 2.52 3.43
CA VAL A 297 11.09 1.23 2.87
C VAL A 297 12.34 0.50 2.42
N ILE A 298 12.52 -0.74 2.89
CA ILE A 298 13.69 -1.59 2.64
C ILE A 298 13.19 -2.88 2.01
N MET A 299 13.61 -3.16 0.78
CA MET A 299 13.23 -4.38 0.06
C MET A 299 14.48 -5.11 -0.40
N ALA A 300 14.44 -6.44 -0.38
CA ALA A 300 15.49 -7.25 -0.95
C ALA A 300 14.89 -8.51 -1.58
N SER A 301 15.30 -8.75 -2.82
CA SER A 301 15.01 -9.95 -3.61
C SER A 301 16.14 -10.09 -4.63
N ALA A 302 16.71 -11.29 -4.75
CA ALA A 302 17.80 -11.52 -5.68
C ALA A 302 17.89 -12.99 -6.08
N THR A 303 18.44 -13.21 -7.27
CA THR A 303 18.91 -14.50 -7.80
C THR A 303 20.44 -14.49 -7.97
N ASP A 304 21.02 -15.68 -8.15
CA ASP A 304 22.44 -15.87 -8.48
C ASP A 304 22.80 -15.59 -9.95
#